data_AF-A0A435D0J1-F1
#
_entry.id   AF-A0A435D0J1-F1
#
_cell.length_a   1.000
_cell.length_b   1.000
_cell.length_c   1.000
_cell.angle_alpha   90.00
_cell.angle_beta   90.00
_cell.angle_gamma   90.00
#
_symmetry.space_group_name_H-M   'P 1'
#
loop_
_entity.id
_entity.type
_entity.pdbx_description
1 polymer ?
#
loop_
_entity_poly.entity_id
_entity_poly.type
_entity_poly.pdbx_seq_one_letter_code
_entity_poly.pdbx_strand_id
1 'polypeptide(L)'
;MEDRMTSHFLKINRFTLAVGAALAFSAIGVAKAEDGEYGVLMKTLANPFWGAMAQGVEDGAKQAGVKYFQQAAESDQAAEPQLNLCNT
;
A
#
# COMPACT_ATOMS: atom_id res chain seq x y z
N MET A 1 27.43 -4.21 61.02
CA MET A 1 26.42 -4.32 59.95
C MET A 1 25.97 -2.91 59.65
N GLU A 2 26.47 -2.31 58.58
CA GLU A 2 25.66 -1.45 57.71
C GLU A 2 26.50 -1.21 56.47
N ASP A 3 26.06 -1.85 55.41
CA ASP A 3 26.76 -1.97 54.15
C ASP A 3 26.84 -0.61 53.47
N ARG A 4 28.04 -0.32 52.94
CA ARG A 4 28.34 0.87 52.16
C ARG A 4 27.58 0.73 50.85
N MET A 5 26.30 1.11 50.85
CA MET A 5 25.44 1.18 49.67
C MET A 5 26.01 2.22 48.71
N THR A 6 26.96 1.79 47.88
CA THR A 6 27.52 2.53 46.76
C THR A 6 26.38 2.81 45.79
N SER A 7 25.86 4.03 45.86
CA SER A 7 25.04 4.63 44.83
C SER A 7 25.85 4.69 43.54
N HIS A 8 25.76 3.64 42.73
CA HIS A 8 26.20 3.64 41.34
C HIS A 8 25.18 4.44 40.53
N PHE A 9 25.25 5.78 40.64
CA PHE A 9 24.72 6.63 39.59
C PHE A 9 25.47 6.24 38.32
N LEU A 10 24.77 5.54 37.43
CA LEU A 10 25.28 5.14 36.13
C LEU A 10 25.70 6.42 35.40
N LYS A 11 27.01 6.70 35.36
CA LYS A 11 27.57 7.88 34.70
C LYS A 11 27.45 7.64 33.20
N ILE A 12 26.26 7.87 32.66
CA ILE A 12 25.94 7.64 31.24
C ILE A 12 26.88 8.53 30.42
N ASN A 13 27.82 7.89 29.74
CA ASN A 13 28.73 8.57 28.84
C ASN A 13 27.93 9.06 27.64
N ARG A 14 28.22 10.28 27.17
CA ARG A 14 27.61 10.89 25.98
C ARG A 14 27.72 10.00 24.73
N PHE A 15 28.74 9.14 24.68
CA PHE A 15 28.86 8.06 23.68
C PHE A 15 27.79 6.97 23.81
N THR A 16 27.47 6.52 25.02
CA THR A 16 26.43 5.52 25.28
C THR A 16 25.05 6.06 24.92
N LEU A 17 24.81 7.35 25.17
CA LEU A 17 23.57 8.03 24.75
C LEU A 17 23.46 8.13 23.22
N ALA A 18 24.55 8.48 22.53
CA ALA A 18 24.58 8.58 21.08
C ALA A 18 24.34 7.22 20.39
N VAL A 19 24.93 6.14 20.92
CA VAL A 19 24.71 4.78 20.40
C VAL A 19 23.28 4.32 20.65
N GLY A 20 22.72 4.58 21.83
CA GLY A 20 21.33 4.27 22.13
C GLY A 20 20.34 5.00 21.24
N ALA A 21 20.58 6.28 20.96
CA ALA A 21 19.76 7.08 20.05
C ALA A 21 19.84 6.56 18.60
N ALA A 22 21.03 6.25 18.10
CA ALA A 22 21.21 5.71 16.75
C ALA A 22 20.47 4.37 16.54
N LEU A 23 20.53 3.48 17.54
CA LEU A 23 19.81 2.21 17.52
C LEU A 23 18.28 2.40 17.52
N ALA A 24 17.76 3.37 18.28
CA ALA A 24 16.33 3.67 18.31
C ALA A 24 15.81 4.19 16.95
N PHE A 25 16.61 4.99 16.24
CA PHE A 25 16.25 5.47 14.88
C PHE A 25 16.34 4.35 13.82
N SER A 26 17.25 3.39 13.98
CA SER A 26 17.36 2.26 13.05
C SER A 26 16.20 1.25 13.13
N ALA A 27 15.41 1.30 14.21
CA ALA A 27 14.24 0.44 14.40
C ALA A 27 12.96 0.99 13.76
N ILE A 28 12.99 2.21 13.18
CA ILE A 28 11.87 2.74 12.39
C ILE A 28 11.91 2.03 11.04
N GLY A 29 11.39 0.81 11.00
CA GLY A 29 11.13 0.09 9.77
C GLY A 29 10.26 0.98 8.89
N VAL A 30 10.78 1.37 7.74
CA VAL A 30 9.99 2.08 6.72
C VAL A 30 9.02 1.03 6.18
N ALA A 31 7.86 0.89 6.81
CA ALA A 31 6.74 0.19 6.23
C ALA A 31 6.30 0.99 4.99
N LYS A 32 6.93 0.69 3.86
CA LYS A 32 6.44 1.12 2.55
C LYS A 32 5.20 0.26 2.33
N ALA A 33 4.01 0.85 2.40
CA ALA A 33 2.86 0.22 1.76
C ALA A 33 3.26 0.02 0.30
N GLU A 34 3.18 -1.20 -0.22
CA GLU A 34 3.33 -1.42 -1.65
C GLU A 34 2.29 -0.55 -2.36
N ASP A 35 2.71 0.23 -3.35
CA ASP A 35 1.79 1.04 -4.15
C ASP A 35 0.79 0.08 -4.82
N GLY A 36 -0.41 -0.03 -4.24
CA GLY A 36 -1.43 -0.95 -4.70
C GLY A 36 -1.93 -0.58 -6.10
N GLU A 37 -2.15 -1.60 -6.92
CA GLU A 37 -2.77 -1.46 -8.25
C GLU A 37 -4.21 -1.98 -8.22
N TYR A 38 -5.12 -1.23 -8.83
CA TYR A 38 -6.54 -1.59 -8.91
C TYR A 38 -6.85 -2.28 -10.24
N GLY A 39 -7.26 -3.54 -10.19
CA GLY A 39 -7.83 -4.25 -11.34
C GLY A 39 -9.33 -4.00 -11.45
N VAL A 40 -9.78 -3.45 -12.59
CA VAL A 40 -11.19 -3.14 -12.85
C VAL A 40 -11.73 -4.03 -13.96
N LEU A 41 -12.67 -4.89 -13.59
CA LEU A 41 -13.38 -5.79 -14.50
C LEU A 41 -14.70 -5.15 -14.93
N MET A 42 -14.73 -4.69 -16.17
CA MET A 42 -15.88 -4.01 -16.75
C MET A 42 -16.81 -4.99 -17.47
N LYS A 43 -18.12 -4.72 -17.41
CA LYS A 43 -19.13 -5.54 -18.07
C LYS A 43 -18.88 -5.61 -19.59
N THR A 44 -18.70 -4.47 -20.23
CA THR A 44 -18.25 -4.33 -21.63
C THR A 44 -17.81 -2.89 -21.86
N LEU A 45 -17.27 -2.57 -23.04
CA LEU A 45 -17.16 -1.19 -23.55
C LEU A 45 -17.98 -0.97 -24.83
N ALA A 46 -18.81 -1.95 -25.22
CA ALA A 46 -19.60 -1.92 -26.44
C ALA A 46 -20.78 -0.93 -26.40
N ASN A 47 -21.04 -0.28 -25.26
CA ASN A 47 -22.10 0.71 -25.14
C ASN A 47 -21.64 1.97 -24.36
N PRO A 48 -22.34 3.12 -24.54
CA PRO A 48 -21.92 4.37 -23.95
C PRO A 48 -21.97 4.42 -22.41
N PHE A 49 -22.87 3.66 -21.78
CA PHE A 49 -22.99 3.64 -20.31
C PHE A 49 -21.72 3.09 -19.68
N TRP A 50 -21.23 1.94 -20.16
CA TRP A 50 -19.99 1.38 -19.64
C TRP A 50 -18.75 2.14 -20.09
N GLY A 51 -18.79 2.78 -21.25
CA GLY A 51 -17.75 3.74 -21.66
C GLY A 51 -17.62 4.90 -20.68
N ALA A 52 -18.73 5.49 -20.24
CA ALA A 52 -18.73 6.54 -19.22
C ALA A 52 -18.22 6.02 -17.86
N MET A 53 -18.59 4.79 -17.48
CA MET A 53 -18.08 4.16 -16.26
C MET A 53 -16.55 3.96 -16.31
N ALA A 54 -16.01 3.52 -17.46
CA ALA A 54 -14.57 3.38 -17.66
C ALA A 54 -13.83 4.72 -17.53
N GLN A 55 -14.39 5.78 -18.10
CA GLN A 55 -13.83 7.13 -17.94
C GLN A 55 -13.82 7.56 -16.47
N GLY A 56 -14.90 7.29 -15.73
CA GLY A 56 -14.96 7.59 -14.30
C GLY A 56 -13.92 6.84 -13.47
N VAL A 57 -13.61 5.59 -13.84
CA VAL A 57 -12.52 4.81 -13.24
C VAL A 57 -11.17 5.45 -13.51
N GLU A 58 -10.89 5.82 -14.75
CA GLU A 58 -9.65 6.49 -15.13
C GLU A 58 -9.46 7.83 -14.40
N ASP A 59 -10.50 8.67 -14.39
CA ASP A 59 -10.47 9.98 -13.75
C ASP A 59 -10.27 9.84 -12.24
N GLY A 60 -10.98 8.88 -11.61
CA GLY A 60 -10.84 8.58 -10.19
C GLY A 60 -9.44 8.07 -9.83
N ALA A 61 -8.87 7.17 -10.65
CA ALA A 61 -7.52 6.64 -10.43
C ALA A 61 -6.45 7.73 -10.55
N LYS A 62 -6.56 8.60 -11.57
CA LYS A 62 -5.69 9.77 -11.74
C LYS A 62 -5.80 10.73 -10.56
N GLN A 63 -7.01 11.04 -10.11
CA GLN A 63 -7.24 11.93 -8.97
C GLN A 63 -6.64 11.38 -7.67
N ALA A 64 -6.74 10.06 -7.45
CA ALA A 64 -6.21 9.40 -6.28
C ALA A 64 -4.70 9.10 -6.37
N GLY A 65 -4.08 9.27 -7.54
CA GLY A 65 -2.67 8.94 -7.78
C GLY A 65 -2.37 7.44 -7.68
N VAL A 66 -3.36 6.58 -7.96
CA VAL A 66 -3.23 5.12 -7.88
C VAL A 66 -3.07 4.53 -9.29
N LYS A 67 -2.35 3.40 -9.38
CA LYS A 67 -2.25 2.64 -10.62
C LYS A 67 -3.52 1.82 -10.82
N TYR A 68 -3.92 1.63 -12.07
CA TYR A 68 -5.05 0.79 -12.40
C TYR A 68 -4.83 0.06 -13.73
N PHE A 69 -5.49 -1.08 -13.84
CA PHE A 69 -5.63 -1.86 -15.05
C PHE A 69 -7.11 -2.15 -15.28
N GLN A 70 -7.56 -2.09 -16.53
CA GLN A 70 -8.95 -2.31 -16.88
C GLN A 70 -9.09 -3.39 -17.95
N GLN A 71 -9.98 -4.34 -17.73
CA GLN A 71 -10.45 -5.29 -18.74
C GLN A 71 -11.95 -5.17 -18.92
N ALA A 72 -12.43 -5.48 -20.11
CA ALA A 72 -13.85 -5.52 -20.41
C ALA A 72 -14.17 -6.75 -21.27
N ALA A 73 -15.34 -7.35 -21.05
CA ALA A 73 -15.82 -8.36 -21.99
C ALA A 73 -16.23 -7.70 -23.32
N GLU A 74 -16.18 -8.47 -24.41
CA GLU A 74 -16.49 -7.98 -25.76
C GLU A 74 -17.90 -7.37 -25.87
N SER A 75 -18.87 -7.92 -25.14
CA SER A 75 -20.27 -7.51 -25.21
C SER A 75 -20.99 -7.76 -23.89
N ASP A 76 -22.06 -7.00 -23.64
CA ASP A 76 -22.95 -7.20 -22.48
C ASP A 76 -23.60 -8.59 -22.43
N GLN A 77 -23.75 -9.22 -23.60
CA GLN A 77 -24.37 -10.53 -23.75
C GLN A 77 -23.36 -11.67 -23.57
N ALA A 78 -22.05 -11.38 -23.54
CA ALA A 78 -20.99 -12.37 -23.44
C ALA A 78 -20.79 -12.84 -21.99
N ALA A 79 -21.77 -13.58 -21.46
CA ALA A 79 -21.79 -14.03 -20.06
C ALA A 79 -20.63 -15.00 -19.71
N GLU A 80 -20.36 -16.00 -20.55
CA GLU A 80 -19.27 -16.97 -20.31
C GLU A 80 -17.86 -16.34 -20.42
N PRO A 81 -17.53 -15.58 -21.49
CA PRO A 81 -16.25 -14.90 -21.59
C PRO A 81 -16.00 -13.90 -20.45
N GLN A 82 -17.05 -13.27 -19.93
CA GLN A 82 -16.95 -12.36 -18.79
C GLN A 82 -16.54 -13.06 -17.49
N LEU A 83 -17.05 -14.27 -17.24
CA LEU A 83 -16.70 -15.03 -16.04
C LEU A 83 -15.25 -15.52 -16.07
N ASN A 84 -14.66 -15.63 -17.26
CA ASN A 84 -13.33 -16.17 -17.48
C ASN A 84 -12.32 -15.11 -17.94
N LEU A 85 -12.65 -13.82 -17.81
CA LEU A 85 -11.85 -12.73 -18.38
C LEU A 85 -10.43 -12.62 -17.78
N CYS A 86 -10.24 -13.10 -16.55
CA CYS A 86 -8.95 -13.15 -15.86
C CYS A 86 -8.31 -14.54 -15.88
N ASN A 87 -8.91 -15.52 -16.56
CA ASN A 87 -8.39 -16.87 -16.64
C ASN A 87 -7.44 -16.94 -17.85
N THR A 88 -6.23 -16.44 -17.66
CA THR A 88 -5.16 -16.40 -18.67
C THR A 88 -4.17 -17.54 -18.49
#